data_AF-A0A3S1NY02-F1
#
_entry.id   AF-A0A3S1NY02-F1
#
_cell.length_a   1.000
_cell.length_b   1.000
_cell.length_c   1.000
_cell.angle_alpha   90.00
_cell.angle_beta   90.00
_cell.angle_gamma   90.00
#
_symmetry.space_group_name_H-M   'P 1'
#
loop_
_entity.id
_entity.type
_entity.pdbx_description
1 polymer ?
#
loop_
_entity_poly.entity_id
_entity_poly.type
_entity_poly.pdbx_seq_one_letter_code
_entity_poly.pdbx_strand_id
1 'polypeptide(L)'
;LARYGLLDGYSAAVSWFHIKDFRAEFPDVSAHADSLYSVDRGRATCAGGTGAADLAGYFVSQFIGQKAAEKAAKILVLDRIRSSRDVQPVGDLFPAAASRAVKRALLLMESNLQETLSVADRLHVAAGADAVEHQ
;
A
#
# COMPACT_ATOMS: atom_id res chain seq x y z
N LEU A 1 -3.96 -6.67 -16.59
CA LEU A 1 -2.50 -6.91 -16.58
C LEU A 1 -2.17 -8.28 -15.99
N ALA A 2 -2.49 -8.54 -14.72
CA ALA A 2 -2.22 -9.83 -14.05
C ALA A 2 -2.84 -11.05 -14.75
N ARG A 3 -4.14 -11.01 -15.09
CA ARG A 3 -4.81 -12.11 -15.86
C ARG A 3 -4.16 -12.48 -17.19
N TYR A 4 -3.34 -11.59 -17.75
CA TYR A 4 -2.63 -11.82 -19.01
C TYR A 4 -1.14 -12.17 -18.78
N GLY A 5 -0.72 -12.46 -17.54
CA GLY A 5 0.67 -12.76 -17.18
C GLY A 5 1.64 -11.56 -17.25
N LEU A 6 1.12 -10.34 -17.46
CA LEU A 6 1.96 -9.17 -17.71
C LEU A 6 2.58 -8.55 -16.45
N LEU A 7 2.24 -9.08 -15.27
CA LEU A 7 2.76 -8.66 -13.96
C LEU A 7 3.52 -9.78 -13.25
N ASP A 8 3.72 -10.93 -13.87
CA ASP A 8 4.38 -12.08 -13.25
C ASP A 8 5.84 -11.73 -12.95
N GLY A 9 6.25 -11.88 -11.70
CA GLY A 9 7.55 -11.46 -11.20
C GLY A 9 7.74 -9.93 -11.11
N TYR A 10 6.66 -9.14 -11.19
CA TYR A 10 6.69 -7.68 -10.97
C TYR A 10 6.08 -7.31 -9.63
N SER A 11 6.59 -6.20 -9.08
CA SER A 11 5.97 -5.51 -7.95
C SER A 11 4.76 -4.70 -8.42
N ALA A 12 3.62 -4.87 -7.76
CA ALA A 12 2.38 -4.17 -8.08
C ALA A 12 1.73 -3.58 -6.82
N ALA A 13 1.49 -2.26 -6.82
CA ALA A 13 0.57 -1.63 -5.88
C ALA A 13 -0.88 -1.99 -6.24
N VAL A 14 -1.63 -2.48 -5.25
CA VAL A 14 -3.05 -2.85 -5.31
C VAL A 14 -3.77 -2.19 -4.13
N SER A 15 -5.05 -1.83 -4.30
CA SER A 15 -5.87 -1.32 -3.19
C SER A 15 -5.82 -2.25 -1.98
N TRP A 16 -5.67 -1.69 -0.78
CA TRP A 16 -5.77 -2.44 0.48
C TRP A 16 -7.06 -3.26 0.57
N PHE A 17 -8.14 -2.76 -0.04
CA PHE A 17 -9.44 -3.42 -0.06
C PHE A 17 -9.45 -4.72 -0.90
N HIS A 18 -8.55 -4.86 -1.86
CA HIS A 18 -8.51 -5.99 -2.79
C HIS A 18 -7.24 -6.86 -2.67
N ILE A 19 -6.31 -6.51 -1.78
CA ILE A 19 -4.98 -7.15 -1.76
C ILE A 19 -5.03 -8.64 -1.44
N LYS A 20 -5.95 -9.09 -0.57
CA LYS A 20 -6.11 -10.52 -0.24
C LYS A 20 -6.53 -11.32 -1.47
N ASP A 21 -7.66 -10.95 -2.06
CA ASP A 21 -8.21 -11.64 -3.24
C ASP A 21 -7.24 -11.60 -4.42
N PHE A 22 -6.57 -10.46 -4.62
CA PHE A 22 -5.58 -10.30 -5.69
C PHE A 22 -4.39 -11.26 -5.51
N ARG A 23 -3.84 -11.39 -4.29
CA ARG A 23 -2.73 -12.32 -4.02
C ARG A 23 -3.15 -13.77 -4.17
N ALA A 24 -4.39 -14.11 -3.83
CA ALA A 24 -4.94 -15.45 -4.01
C ALA A 24 -5.11 -15.80 -5.50
N GLU A 25 -5.58 -14.84 -6.32
CA GLU A 25 -5.80 -15.05 -7.75
C GLU A 25 -4.48 -15.00 -8.56
N PHE A 26 -3.49 -14.19 -8.13
CA PHE A 26 -2.26 -13.93 -8.86
C PHE A 26 -1.00 -14.10 -7.98
N PRO A 27 -0.65 -15.34 -7.59
CA PRO A 27 0.46 -15.61 -6.68
C PRO A 27 1.84 -15.23 -7.25
N ASP A 28 1.99 -15.20 -8.57
CA ASP A 28 3.24 -14.84 -9.25
C ASP A 28 3.51 -13.32 -9.26
N VAL A 29 2.55 -12.50 -8.83
CA VAL A 29 2.68 -11.05 -8.74
C VAL A 29 3.08 -10.65 -7.33
N SER A 30 4.15 -9.87 -7.18
CA SER A 30 4.57 -9.31 -5.88
C SER A 30 3.69 -8.12 -5.49
N ALA A 31 2.41 -8.40 -5.21
CA ALA A 31 1.40 -7.41 -4.89
C ALA A 31 1.55 -6.86 -3.46
N HIS A 32 1.42 -5.55 -3.29
CA HIS A 32 1.45 -4.85 -1.99
C HIS A 32 0.41 -3.73 -1.93
N ALA A 33 0.05 -3.32 -0.72
CA ALA A 33 -0.96 -2.29 -0.47
C ALA A 33 -0.45 -1.13 0.41
N ASP A 34 0.83 -1.11 0.75
CA ASP A 34 1.42 -0.10 1.65
C ASP A 34 1.86 1.20 0.95
N SER A 35 1.58 1.33 -0.35
CA SER A 35 1.87 2.50 -1.16
C SER A 35 0.70 2.86 -2.07
N LEU A 36 0.65 4.11 -2.53
CA LEU A 36 -0.35 4.58 -3.49
C LEU A 36 -0.10 4.09 -4.92
N TYR A 37 1.16 3.90 -5.30
CA TYR A 37 1.56 3.40 -6.60
C TYR A 37 2.94 2.73 -6.55
N SER A 38 3.19 1.85 -7.51
CA SER A 38 4.47 1.18 -7.72
C SER A 38 4.91 1.35 -9.16
N VAL A 39 6.21 1.57 -9.37
CA VAL A 39 6.85 1.56 -10.68
C VAL A 39 7.99 0.55 -10.61
N ASP A 40 7.84 -0.55 -11.33
CA ASP A 40 8.83 -1.63 -11.42
C ASP A 40 9.16 -1.88 -12.88
N ARG A 41 10.40 -1.51 -13.27
CA ARG A 41 10.92 -1.64 -14.64
C ARG A 41 9.95 -1.05 -15.66
N GLY A 42 9.35 -1.88 -16.51
CA GLY A 42 8.41 -1.47 -17.57
C GLY A 42 6.93 -1.50 -17.17
N ARG A 43 6.62 -1.60 -15.87
CA ARG A 43 5.24 -1.69 -15.36
C ARG A 43 5.01 -0.66 -14.25
N ALA A 44 3.83 -0.08 -14.26
CA ALA A 44 3.38 0.78 -13.18
C ALA A 44 1.93 0.46 -12.84
N THR A 45 1.64 0.39 -11.55
CA THR A 45 0.30 0.15 -11.02
C THR A 45 0.01 1.10 -9.88
N CYS A 46 -1.27 1.31 -9.57
CA CYS A 46 -1.70 2.17 -8.48
C CYS A 46 -2.88 1.56 -7.73
N ALA A 47 -3.06 2.00 -6.49
CA ALA A 47 -4.08 1.49 -5.59
C ALA A 47 -5.50 1.92 -5.96
N GLY A 48 -5.67 3.01 -6.72
CA GLY A 48 -6.97 3.56 -7.07
C GLY A 48 -6.90 4.91 -7.78
N GLY A 49 -8.04 5.57 -7.96
CA GLY A 49 -8.16 6.78 -8.79
C GLY A 49 -7.22 7.92 -8.37
N THR A 50 -7.13 8.23 -7.07
CA THR A 50 -6.21 9.29 -6.60
C THR A 50 -4.75 8.86 -6.72
N GLY A 51 -4.43 7.58 -6.53
CA GLY A 51 -3.09 7.04 -6.78
C GLY A 51 -2.69 7.08 -8.26
N ALA A 52 -3.66 7.02 -9.18
CA ALA A 52 -3.41 7.21 -10.62
C ALA A 52 -2.96 8.65 -10.93
N ALA A 53 -3.57 9.65 -10.28
CA ALA A 53 -3.17 11.04 -10.42
C ALA A 53 -1.75 11.28 -9.87
N ASP A 54 -1.41 10.66 -8.73
CA ASP A 54 -0.05 10.72 -8.18
C ASP A 54 0.98 10.05 -9.09
N LEU A 55 0.64 8.88 -9.65
CA LEU A 55 1.49 8.16 -10.60
C LEU A 55 1.70 8.96 -11.90
N ALA A 56 0.65 9.61 -12.41
CA ALA A 56 0.77 10.53 -13.54
C ALA A 56 1.68 11.72 -13.19
N GLY A 57 1.51 12.30 -12.00
CA GLY A 57 2.38 13.36 -11.48
C GLY A 57 3.85 12.93 -11.40
N TYR A 58 4.11 11.69 -10.97
CA TYR A 58 5.44 11.09 -11.01
C TYR A 58 5.99 11.03 -12.43
N PHE A 59 5.25 10.52 -13.42
CA PHE A 59 5.74 10.47 -14.80
C PHE A 59 5.99 11.86 -15.39
N VAL A 60 5.10 12.82 -15.16
CA VAL A 60 5.31 14.21 -15.61
C VAL A 60 6.57 14.79 -14.99
N SER A 61 6.83 14.55 -13.70
CA SER A 61 8.05 15.04 -13.06
C SER A 61 9.32 14.41 -13.65
N GLN A 62 9.29 13.12 -14.00
CA GLN A 62 10.42 12.42 -14.60
C GLN A 62 10.71 12.84 -16.04
N PHE A 63 9.67 13.02 -16.87
CA PHE A 63 9.85 13.25 -18.31
C PHE A 63 9.81 14.71 -18.75
N ILE A 64 9.10 15.57 -18.01
CA ILE A 64 8.91 16.99 -18.36
C ILE A 64 9.54 17.90 -17.31
N GLY A 65 9.56 17.46 -16.04
CA GLY A 65 10.17 18.15 -14.93
C GLY A 65 9.18 18.59 -13.87
N GLN A 66 9.72 18.93 -12.70
CA GLN A 66 8.95 19.18 -11.48
C GLN A 66 7.91 20.33 -11.64
N LYS A 67 8.28 21.42 -12.30
CA LYS A 67 7.38 22.57 -12.51
C LYS A 67 6.13 22.22 -13.32
N ALA A 68 6.26 21.33 -14.30
CA ALA A 68 5.13 20.87 -15.10
C ALA A 68 4.19 19.98 -14.27
N ALA A 69 4.75 19.09 -13.44
CA ALA A 69 3.99 18.25 -12.55
C ALA A 69 3.20 19.08 -11.52
N GLU A 70 3.84 20.09 -10.91
CA GLU A 70 3.20 21.02 -9.99
C GLU A 70 2.08 21.83 -10.65
N LYS A 71 2.29 22.30 -11.88
CA LYS A 71 1.23 22.99 -12.66
C LYS A 71 0.05 22.07 -12.91
N ALA A 72 0.29 20.83 -13.33
CA ALA A 72 -0.76 19.84 -13.57
C ALA A 72 -1.54 19.54 -12.28
N ALA A 73 -0.85 19.35 -11.16
CA ALA A 73 -1.47 19.13 -9.86
C ALA A 73 -2.39 20.29 -9.44
N LYS A 74 -1.95 21.55 -9.64
CA LYS A 74 -2.78 22.73 -9.37
C LYS A 74 -4.02 22.80 -10.26
N ILE A 75 -3.89 22.48 -11.56
CA ILE A 75 -5.02 22.44 -12.50
C ILE A 75 -6.04 21.37 -12.09
N LEU A 76 -5.55 20.21 -11.62
CA LEU A 76 -6.38 19.11 -11.14
C LEU A 76 -6.89 19.31 -9.70
N VAL A 77 -6.58 20.45 -9.07
CA VAL A 77 -6.98 20.78 -7.70
C VAL A 77 -6.51 19.72 -6.70
N LEU A 78 -5.31 19.19 -6.90
CA LEU A 78 -4.65 18.29 -5.95
C LEU A 78 -3.94 19.13 -4.88
N ASP A 79 -4.12 18.76 -3.61
CA ASP A 79 -3.44 19.39 -2.48
C ASP A 79 -1.91 19.31 -2.61
N ARG A 80 -1.40 18.13 -3.00
CA ARG A 80 -0.01 17.89 -3.36
C ARG A 80 0.13 16.65 -4.23
N ILE A 81 1.26 16.52 -4.92
CA ILE A 81 1.65 15.26 -5.58
C ILE A 81 2.23 14.34 -4.50
N ARG A 82 1.57 13.21 -4.24
CA ARG A 82 2.05 12.21 -3.29
C ARG A 82 3.07 11.31 -3.97
N SER A 83 4.01 10.80 -3.17
CA SER A 83 5.08 9.91 -3.60
C SER A 83 4.70 8.44 -3.43
N SER A 84 5.49 7.53 -4.00
CA SER A 84 5.39 6.09 -3.73
C SER A 84 5.63 5.72 -2.26
N ARG A 85 6.11 6.66 -1.43
CA ARG A 85 6.29 6.49 0.02
C ARG A 85 5.05 6.90 0.82
N ASP A 86 4.08 7.55 0.20
CA ASP A 86 2.82 7.86 0.83
C ASP A 86 1.95 6.60 0.86
N VAL A 87 1.40 6.32 2.04
CA VAL A 87 0.56 5.14 2.28
C VAL A 87 -0.84 5.39 1.75
N GLN A 88 -1.56 4.31 1.44
CA GLN A 88 -2.98 4.43 1.12
C GLN A 88 -3.74 4.97 2.34
N PRO A 89 -4.81 5.75 2.14
CA PRO A 89 -5.70 6.11 3.25
C PRO A 89 -6.30 4.83 3.82
N VAL A 90 -5.91 4.54 5.06
CA VAL A 90 -6.50 3.53 5.93
C VAL A 90 -7.85 4.09 6.40
N GLY A 91 -8.89 3.26 6.55
CA GLY A 91 -10.21 3.74 6.99
C GLY A 91 -10.13 4.51 8.32
N ASP A 92 -11.19 5.25 8.66
CA ASP A 92 -11.29 6.17 9.82
C ASP A 92 -11.12 5.53 11.21
N LEU A 93 -10.66 4.28 11.30
CA LEU A 93 -10.52 3.53 12.55
C LEU A 93 -9.38 4.04 13.44
N PHE A 94 -8.40 4.80 12.91
CA PHE A 94 -7.22 5.24 13.70
C PHE A 94 -6.77 6.69 13.42
N PRO A 95 -7.60 7.70 13.72
CA PRO A 95 -7.29 9.11 13.48
C PRO A 95 -6.05 9.62 14.25
N ALA A 96 -5.61 8.92 15.30
CA ALA A 96 -4.46 9.29 16.14
C ALA A 96 -3.10 8.76 15.64
N ALA A 97 -3.05 7.95 14.57
CA ALA A 97 -1.80 7.38 14.08
C ALA A 97 -0.92 8.44 13.39
N ALA A 98 0.02 9.03 14.14
CA ALA A 98 0.85 10.12 13.63
C ALA A 98 2.01 9.68 12.72
N SER A 99 2.61 8.51 12.98
CA SER A 99 3.85 8.10 12.29
C SER A 99 3.57 7.23 11.06
N ARG A 100 4.43 7.39 10.03
CA ARG A 100 4.37 6.56 8.80
C ARG A 100 4.47 5.07 9.11
N ALA A 101 5.34 4.68 10.04
CA ALA A 101 5.52 3.29 10.44
C ALA A 101 4.23 2.72 11.04
N VAL A 102 3.55 3.48 11.91
CA VAL A 102 2.28 3.07 12.51
C VAL A 102 1.18 2.96 11.45
N LYS A 103 1.07 3.93 10.53
CA LYS A 103 0.07 3.83 9.44
C LYS A 103 0.31 2.62 8.54
N ARG A 104 1.58 2.31 8.23
CA ARG A 104 1.95 1.12 7.45
C ARG A 104 1.61 -0.16 8.21
N ALA A 105 1.91 -0.23 9.50
CA ALA A 105 1.55 -1.36 10.34
C ALA A 105 0.03 -1.55 10.43
N LEU A 106 -0.74 -0.47 10.62
CA LEU A 106 -2.20 -0.52 10.65
C LEU A 106 -2.78 -0.99 9.31
N LEU A 107 -2.26 -0.49 8.18
CA LEU A 107 -2.66 -0.97 6.86
C LEU A 107 -2.36 -2.46 6.69
N LEU A 108 -1.20 -2.92 7.15
CA LEU A 108 -0.86 -4.35 7.15
C LEU A 108 -1.83 -5.13 8.03
N MET A 109 -2.17 -4.66 9.22
CA MET A 109 -3.17 -5.30 10.10
C MET A 109 -4.55 -5.35 9.44
N GLU A 110 -5.02 -4.26 8.84
CA GLU A 110 -6.32 -4.21 8.13
C GLU A 110 -6.35 -5.16 6.94
N SER A 111 -5.27 -5.17 6.15
CA SER A 111 -5.12 -6.09 5.03
C SER A 111 -5.07 -7.56 5.47
N ASN A 112 -4.99 -7.85 6.77
CA ASN A 112 -4.98 -9.18 7.35
C ASN A 112 -6.19 -9.50 8.26
N LEU A 113 -7.12 -8.56 8.52
CA LEU A 113 -8.26 -8.72 9.45
C LEU A 113 -9.15 -9.96 9.26
N GLN A 114 -9.23 -10.50 8.03
CA GLN A 114 -10.00 -11.72 7.72
C GLN A 114 -9.26 -13.02 8.09
N GLU A 115 -8.02 -12.95 8.56
CA GLU A 115 -7.36 -14.11 9.19
C GLU A 115 -7.78 -14.16 10.66
N THR A 116 -8.73 -15.04 10.96
CA THR A 116 -9.06 -15.38 12.34
C THR A 116 -7.85 -16.04 12.99
N LEU A 117 -7.21 -15.34 13.93
CA LEU A 117 -6.28 -15.98 14.86
C LEU A 117 -7.03 -17.14 15.54
N SER A 118 -6.59 -18.36 15.29
CA SER A 118 -7.21 -19.52 15.91
C SER A 118 -7.01 -19.43 17.42
N VAL A 119 -7.92 -20.01 18.22
CA VAL A 119 -7.76 -20.03 19.68
C VAL A 119 -6.44 -20.68 20.10
N ALA A 120 -5.89 -21.57 19.26
CA ALA A 120 -4.56 -22.17 19.47
C ALA A 120 -3.43 -21.14 19.35
N ASP A 121 -3.52 -20.18 18.42
CA ASP A 121 -2.51 -19.13 18.24
C ASP A 121 -2.54 -18.10 19.39
N ARG A 122 -3.70 -17.94 20.04
CA ARG A 122 -3.86 -17.04 21.21
C ARG A 122 -3.05 -17.48 22.42
N LEU A 123 -2.76 -18.78 22.57
CA LEU A 123 -1.97 -19.30 23.68
C LEU A 123 -0.46 -19.04 23.52
N HIS A 124 0.05 -18.96 22.29
CA HIS A 124 1.48 -18.70 22.05
C HIS A 124 1.88 -17.23 22.29
N VAL A 125 1.01 -16.27 21.97
CA VAL A 125 1.31 -14.84 22.20
C VAL A 125 1.20 -14.48 23.68
N ALA A 126 0.31 -15.12 24.44
CA ALA A 126 0.23 -14.94 25.90
C ALA A 126 1.43 -15.57 26.63
N ALA A 127 1.88 -16.76 26.22
CA ALA A 127 3.02 -17.44 26.84
C ALA A 127 4.36 -16.72 26.59
N GLY A 128 4.48 -15.86 25.57
CA GLY A 128 5.65 -15.04 25.32
C GLY A 128 5.71 -13.74 26.15
N ALA A 129 4.62 -13.34 26.80
CA ALA A 129 4.56 -12.14 27.64
C ALA A 129 4.88 -12.43 29.12
N ASP A 130 4.66 -13.67 29.58
CA ASP A 130 4.93 -14.07 30.98
C ASP A 130 6.41 -14.39 31.27
N ALA A 131 7.30 -14.33 30.27
CA ALA A 131 8.72 -14.68 30.42
C ALA A 131 9.64 -13.48 30.76
N VAL A 132 9.11 -12.26 30.91
CA VAL A 132 9.94 -11.04 31.12
C VAL A 132 9.77 -10.41 32.51
N GLU A 133 8.89 -10.93 33.38
CA GLU A 133 8.60 -10.30 34.68
C GLU A 133 9.36 -10.87 35.90
N HIS A 134 10.39 -11.70 35.68
CA HIS A 134 11.30 -12.14 36.73
C HIS A 134 12.77 -12.14 36.29
N GLN A 135 13.35 -10.95 36.14
CA GLN A 135 14.76 -10.74 36.45
C GLN A 135 15.04 -9.31 36.91
#